data_AF-A0A0N7ZDB6-F1
#
_entry.id   AF-A0A0N7ZDB6-F1
#
_cell.length_a   1.000
_cell.length_b   1.000
_cell.length_c   1.000
_cell.angle_alpha   90.00
_cell.angle_beta   90.00
_cell.angle_gamma   90.00
#
_symmetry.space_group_name_H-M   'P 1'
#
loop_
_entity.id
_entity.type
_entity.pdbx_description
1 polymer ?
#
loop_
_entity_poly.entity_id
_entity_poly.type
_entity_poly.pdbx_seq_one_letter_code
_entity_poly.pdbx_strand_id
1 'polypeptide(L)'
;MPSFYGTQVVQGPDDKEELHLLLGDLTWGLQHPCVADIKIGRTDFYPGKNSKKRGVLHELGFRLTGMRVVQIDTGSLGTRSSKDDCKAWTTPQMLEGLDKFCYGTTRVSTYLRHSIVSQLQHVHHWALSQRSYKIRGSSILVVYDAEQLTSVPQDIVSGKSVEAGEVWPKVIVKMIDFAHVLHSFGVRDENYIFGLENLIKYISNKENENL
;
A
#
# COMPACT_ATOMS: atom_id res chain seq x y z
N MET A 1 -0.96 -8.38 7.17
CA MET A 1 0.33 -8.96 6.77
C MET A 1 0.09 -10.14 5.83
N PRO A 2 1.01 -10.49 4.92
CA PRO A 2 0.96 -11.75 4.17
C PRO A 2 0.90 -12.95 5.11
N SER A 3 0.34 -14.08 4.64
CA SER A 3 0.41 -15.34 5.38
C SER A 3 1.87 -15.75 5.58
N PHE A 4 2.21 -16.23 6.77
CA PHE A 4 3.54 -16.72 7.12
C PHE A 4 3.49 -18.24 7.23
N TYR A 5 4.33 -18.93 6.47
CA TYR A 5 4.40 -20.40 6.40
C TYR A 5 5.62 -20.98 7.11
N GLY A 6 6.41 -20.16 7.78
CA GLY A 6 7.63 -20.58 8.47
C GLY A 6 8.89 -20.04 7.80
N THR A 7 10.02 -20.60 8.21
CA THR A 7 11.34 -20.26 7.67
C THR A 7 11.94 -21.46 6.95
N GLN A 8 12.78 -21.19 5.95
CA GLN A 8 13.47 -22.22 5.20
C GLN A 8 14.92 -21.81 4.94
N VAL A 9 15.85 -22.73 5.14
CA VAL A 9 17.25 -22.55 4.73
C VAL A 9 17.35 -22.92 3.26
N VAL A 10 17.92 -22.02 2.46
CA VAL A 10 18.13 -22.18 1.02
C VAL A 10 19.62 -21.94 0.73
N GLN A 11 20.17 -22.68 -0.23
CA GLN A 11 21.54 -22.44 -0.69
C GLN A 11 21.56 -21.20 -1.59
N GLY A 12 22.30 -20.17 -1.16
CA GLY A 12 22.47 -18.92 -1.88
C GLY A 12 23.46 -19.04 -3.05
N PRO A 13 23.60 -17.97 -3.86
CA PRO A 13 24.46 -17.95 -5.06
C PRO A 13 25.95 -18.20 -4.76
N ASP A 14 26.40 -17.91 -3.54
CA ASP A 14 27.78 -18.06 -3.08
C ASP A 14 28.01 -19.38 -2.29
N ASP A 15 27.15 -20.40 -2.48
CA ASP A 15 27.16 -21.67 -1.74
C ASP A 15 27.02 -21.52 -0.21
N LYS A 16 26.45 -20.40 0.24
CA LYS A 16 26.15 -20.15 1.65
C LYS A 16 24.70 -20.49 1.96
N GLU A 17 24.47 -21.06 3.14
CA GLU A 17 23.13 -21.25 3.66
C GLU A 17 22.52 -19.90 4.07
N GLU A 18 21.35 -19.59 3.51
CA GLU A 18 20.61 -18.36 3.77
C GLU A 18 19.21 -18.68 4.31
N LEU A 19 18.87 -18.12 5.47
CA LEU A 19 17.55 -18.27 6.08
C LEU A 19 16.54 -17.33 5.41
N HIS A 20 15.48 -17.89 4.85
CA HIS A 20 14.41 -17.18 4.16
C HIS A 20 13.08 -17.29 4.92
N LEU A 21 12.22 -16.27 4.75
CA LEU A 21 10.83 -16.29 5.21
C LEU A 21 9.93 -16.82 4.09
N LEU A 22 9.08 -17.80 4.40
CA LEU A 22 8.07 -18.29 3.47
C LEU A 22 6.78 -17.47 3.65
N LEU A 23 6.46 -16.65 2.66
CA LEU A 23 5.33 -15.73 2.68
C LEU A 23 4.36 -16.01 1.54
N GLY A 24 3.07 -15.79 1.78
CA GLY A 24 2.07 -15.86 0.73
C GLY A 24 2.22 -14.74 -0.30
N ASP A 25 2.26 -15.12 -1.58
CA ASP A 25 2.26 -14.17 -2.70
C ASP A 25 0.89 -13.49 -2.81
N LEU A 26 0.88 -12.17 -2.61
CA LEU A 26 -0.33 -11.34 -2.69
C LEU A 26 -0.81 -11.10 -4.13
N THR A 27 0.02 -11.44 -5.12
CA THR A 27 -0.29 -11.34 -6.55
C THR A 27 -0.69 -12.68 -7.17
N TRP A 28 -0.67 -13.76 -6.38
CA TRP A 28 -1.03 -15.09 -6.86
C TRP A 28 -2.45 -15.12 -7.44
N GLY A 29 -2.56 -15.62 -8.68
CA GLY A 29 -3.82 -15.77 -9.40
C GLY A 29 -4.37 -14.49 -10.06
N LEU A 30 -3.68 -13.36 -9.95
CA LEU A 30 -4.08 -12.12 -10.63
C LEU A 30 -3.59 -12.13 -12.09
N GLN A 31 -4.44 -11.68 -13.03
CA GLN A 31 -4.09 -11.64 -14.45
C GLN A 31 -3.25 -10.40 -14.79
N HIS A 32 -3.67 -9.24 -14.27
CA HIS A 32 -3.07 -7.95 -14.53
C HIS A 32 -2.84 -7.18 -13.22
N PRO A 33 -1.87 -7.63 -12.38
CA PRO A 33 -1.64 -7.05 -11.07
C PRO A 33 -1.15 -5.61 -11.15
N CYS A 34 -1.89 -4.71 -10.51
CA CYS A 34 -1.46 -3.38 -10.13
C CYS A 34 -0.96 -3.42 -8.68
N VAL A 35 0.23 -2.86 -8.44
CA VAL A 35 0.91 -2.92 -7.13
C VAL A 35 1.47 -1.56 -6.76
N ALA A 36 1.20 -1.10 -5.55
CA ALA A 36 1.85 0.05 -4.94
C ALA A 36 2.50 -0.35 -3.61
N ASP A 37 3.78 -0.05 -3.48
CA ASP A 37 4.51 -0.13 -2.22
C ASP A 37 4.56 1.27 -1.61
N ILE A 38 3.89 1.45 -0.47
CA ILE A 38 3.78 2.74 0.22
C ILE A 38 4.49 2.64 1.57
N LYS A 39 5.68 3.23 1.67
CA LYS A 39 6.42 3.33 2.93
C LYS A 39 5.69 4.24 3.90
N ILE A 40 5.61 3.83 5.17
CA ILE A 40 4.87 4.55 6.22
C ILE A 40 5.82 5.06 7.31
N GLY A 41 5.53 6.27 7.78
CA GLY A 41 6.19 6.98 8.88
C GLY A 41 6.98 8.20 8.42
N ARG A 42 6.97 9.27 9.23
CA ARG A 42 7.78 10.51 8.98
C ARG A 42 9.28 10.27 8.94
N THR A 43 9.72 9.25 9.67
CA THR A 43 11.12 8.85 9.69
C THR A 43 11.23 7.35 9.56
N ASP A 44 12.23 6.94 8.77
CA ASP A 44 12.69 5.57 8.65
C ASP A 44 13.94 5.33 9.50
N PHE A 45 14.20 6.20 10.48
CA PHE A 45 15.28 6.08 11.45
C PHE A 45 15.09 4.85 12.34
N TYR A 46 16.17 4.08 12.47
CA TYR A 46 16.37 3.05 13.49
C TYR A 46 17.86 3.08 13.88
N PRO A 47 18.25 2.50 15.03
CA PRO A 47 19.65 2.45 15.45
C PRO A 47 20.55 1.92 14.32
N GLY A 48 21.60 2.67 13.97
CA GLY A 48 22.52 2.33 12.87
C GLY A 48 22.19 2.99 11.51
N LYS A 49 21.08 3.71 11.38
CA LYS A 49 20.73 4.45 10.16
C LYS A 49 20.74 5.96 10.38
N ASN A 50 21.56 6.69 9.61
CA ASN A 50 21.51 8.14 9.55
C ASN A 50 20.29 8.61 8.73
N SER A 51 19.21 8.99 9.40
CA SER A 51 18.03 9.56 8.72
C SER A 51 18.22 11.05 8.45
N LYS A 52 18.00 11.49 7.20
CA LYS A 52 17.77 12.91 6.91
C LYS A 52 16.28 13.20 7.14
N LYS A 53 15.95 14.07 8.10
CA LYS A 53 14.58 14.54 8.37
C LYS A 53 14.08 15.53 7.30
N ARG A 54 14.19 15.18 6.02
CA ARG A 54 13.87 16.05 4.88
C ARG A 54 13.27 15.23 3.73
N GLY A 55 12.37 15.84 2.96
CA GLY A 55 11.76 15.25 1.77
C GLY A 55 10.37 14.66 2.02
N VAL A 56 9.80 14.08 0.97
CA VAL A 56 8.39 13.66 0.89
C VAL A 56 7.93 12.81 2.07
N LEU A 57 8.75 11.83 2.48
CA LEU A 57 8.40 10.94 3.60
C LEU A 57 8.26 11.71 4.92
N HIS A 58 9.13 12.68 5.19
CA HIS A 58 9.07 13.50 6.40
C HIS A 58 7.88 14.47 6.39
N GLU A 59 7.58 15.04 5.22
CA GLU A 59 6.47 15.97 5.02
C GLU A 59 5.11 15.27 5.13
N LEU A 60 4.89 14.21 4.36
CA LEU A 60 3.60 13.52 4.29
C LEU A 60 3.45 12.42 5.34
N GLY A 61 4.54 11.89 5.88
CA GLY A 61 4.51 10.68 6.71
C GLY A 61 4.33 9.39 5.91
N PHE A 62 4.27 9.45 4.59
CA PHE A 62 4.27 8.29 3.71
C PHE A 62 4.94 8.62 2.37
N ARG A 63 5.32 7.60 1.61
CA ARG A 63 5.88 7.77 0.26
C ARG A 63 5.78 6.49 -0.55
N LEU A 64 5.42 6.58 -1.83
CA LEU A 64 5.60 5.48 -2.77
C LEU A 64 7.08 5.07 -2.86
N THR A 65 7.35 3.77 -2.86
CA THR A 65 8.70 3.21 -3.10
C THR A 65 8.75 2.19 -4.23
N GLY A 66 7.62 2.01 -4.90
CA GLY A 66 7.49 1.26 -6.12
C GLY A 66 6.02 1.28 -6.55
N MET A 67 5.78 1.33 -7.85
CA MET A 67 4.43 1.33 -8.39
C MET A 67 4.41 0.61 -9.74
N ARG A 68 3.38 -0.20 -9.97
CA ARG A 68 3.02 -0.77 -11.27
C ARG A 68 1.51 -0.64 -11.44
N VAL A 69 1.09 -0.02 -12.53
CA VAL A 69 -0.32 0.15 -12.90
C VAL A 69 -0.49 -0.31 -14.34
N VAL A 70 -1.42 -1.23 -14.56
CA VAL A 70 -1.91 -1.58 -15.89
C VAL A 70 -3.10 -0.65 -16.18
N GLN A 71 -3.06 0.09 -17.29
CA GLN A 71 -4.19 0.95 -17.68
C GLN A 71 -5.33 0.11 -18.23
N ILE A 72 -6.54 0.36 -17.74
CA ILE A 72 -7.74 -0.45 -17.98
C ILE A 72 -8.46 -0.03 -19.27
N ASP A 73 -8.17 1.17 -19.79
CA ASP A 73 -9.05 1.89 -20.73
C ASP A 73 -8.41 2.34 -22.05
N THR A 74 -7.08 2.59 -22.11
CA THR A 74 -6.50 3.31 -23.28
C THR A 74 -5.64 2.48 -24.23
N GLY A 75 -5.39 1.20 -23.97
CA GLY A 75 -4.41 0.42 -24.76
C GLY A 75 -2.97 0.95 -24.66
N SER A 76 -2.69 1.89 -23.75
CA SER A 76 -1.35 2.40 -23.50
C SER A 76 -0.53 1.44 -22.65
N LEU A 77 0.79 1.54 -22.77
CA LEU A 77 1.74 0.82 -21.92
C LEU A 77 1.50 1.19 -20.45
N GLY A 78 1.35 0.17 -19.59
CA GLY A 78 1.20 0.36 -18.16
C GLY A 78 2.33 1.22 -17.56
N THR A 79 2.03 1.94 -16.49
CA THR A 79 3.04 2.75 -15.78
C THR A 79 3.79 1.89 -14.78
N ARG A 80 5.12 1.94 -14.81
CA ARG A 80 5.98 1.35 -13.78
C ARG A 80 6.96 2.39 -13.27
N SER A 81 7.00 2.56 -11.96
CA SER A 81 7.97 3.41 -11.26
C SER A 81 8.74 2.56 -10.28
N SER A 82 10.06 2.53 -10.43
CA SER A 82 10.98 1.87 -9.52
C SER A 82 11.16 2.66 -8.22
N LYS A 83 11.86 2.05 -7.28
CA LYS A 83 12.27 2.71 -6.02
C LYS A 83 13.12 3.95 -6.26
N ASP A 84 13.98 3.93 -7.27
CA ASP A 84 14.84 5.07 -7.58
C ASP A 84 14.05 6.20 -8.23
N ASP A 85 13.10 5.87 -9.11
CA ASP A 85 12.16 6.85 -9.69
C ASP A 85 11.36 7.55 -8.59
N CYS A 86 10.69 6.79 -7.72
CA CYS A 86 9.89 7.33 -6.63
C CYS A 86 10.73 8.10 -5.60
N LYS A 87 12.02 7.79 -5.47
CA LYS A 87 12.93 8.50 -4.57
C LYS A 87 13.29 9.89 -5.08
N ALA A 88 13.27 10.10 -6.39
CA ALA A 88 13.52 11.40 -7.01
C ALA A 88 12.29 12.32 -7.01
N TRP A 89 11.09 11.78 -6.76
CA TRP A 89 9.86 12.55 -6.80
C TRP A 89 9.78 13.63 -5.71
N THR A 90 9.27 14.78 -6.13
CA THR A 90 8.76 15.83 -5.25
C THR A 90 7.41 15.43 -4.64
N THR A 91 6.94 16.19 -3.64
CA THR A 91 5.64 15.96 -3.01
C THR A 91 4.49 15.93 -4.03
N PRO A 92 4.35 16.91 -4.96
CA PRO A 92 3.33 16.86 -6.00
C PRO A 92 3.40 15.60 -6.88
N GLN A 93 4.59 15.22 -7.34
CA GLN A 93 4.77 14.02 -8.18
C GLN A 93 4.43 12.72 -7.44
N MET A 94 4.70 12.65 -6.13
CA MET A 94 4.31 11.51 -5.31
C MET A 94 2.77 11.40 -5.23
N LEU A 95 2.11 12.52 -4.93
CA LEU A 95 0.64 12.58 -4.84
C LEU A 95 -0.02 12.24 -6.19
N GLU A 96 0.53 12.76 -7.30
CA GLU A 96 0.10 12.41 -8.66
C GLU A 96 0.30 10.92 -8.96
N GLY A 97 1.42 10.34 -8.54
CA GLY A 97 1.66 8.90 -8.66
C GLY A 97 0.62 8.07 -7.90
N LEU A 98 0.29 8.47 -6.67
CA LEU A 98 -0.74 7.80 -5.87
C LEU A 98 -2.13 7.97 -6.50
N ASP A 99 -2.44 9.11 -7.09
CA ASP A 99 -3.69 9.31 -7.82
C ASP A 99 -3.77 8.44 -9.08
N LYS A 100 -2.68 8.34 -9.85
CA LYS A 100 -2.57 7.42 -10.99
C LYS A 100 -2.79 5.97 -10.59
N PHE A 101 -2.30 5.56 -9.43
CA PHE A 101 -2.52 4.20 -8.91
C PHE A 101 -4.00 3.92 -8.61
N CYS A 102 -4.72 4.93 -8.13
CA CYS A 102 -6.14 4.84 -7.78
C CYS A 102 -7.07 5.32 -8.91
N TYR A 103 -6.55 5.51 -10.13
CA TYR A 103 -7.29 6.07 -11.25
C TYR A 103 -7.97 4.99 -12.11
N GLY A 104 -9.17 5.33 -12.58
CA GLY A 104 -9.94 4.59 -13.58
C GLY A 104 -11.15 5.44 -14.00
N THR A 105 -12.27 4.80 -14.34
CA THR A 105 -13.55 5.52 -14.39
C THR A 105 -13.87 6.12 -13.02
N THR A 106 -14.75 7.13 -12.96
CA THR A 106 -15.18 7.73 -11.69
C THR A 106 -15.57 6.67 -10.66
N ARG A 107 -16.35 5.66 -11.07
CA ARG A 107 -16.78 4.57 -10.19
C ARG A 107 -15.66 3.61 -9.77
N VAL A 108 -14.77 3.24 -10.68
CA VAL A 108 -13.61 2.41 -10.34
C VAL A 108 -12.73 3.13 -9.34
N SER A 109 -12.50 4.43 -9.54
CA SER A 109 -11.73 5.28 -8.63
C SER A 109 -12.37 5.33 -7.24
N THR A 110 -13.68 5.56 -7.15
CA THR A 110 -14.43 5.54 -5.88
C THR A 110 -14.32 4.18 -5.19
N TYR A 111 -14.56 3.07 -5.90
CA TYR A 111 -14.46 1.72 -5.34
C TYR A 111 -13.06 1.40 -4.81
N LEU A 112 -12.01 1.70 -5.60
CA LEU A 112 -10.62 1.47 -5.20
C LEU A 112 -10.28 2.28 -3.95
N ARG A 113 -10.57 3.58 -3.95
CA ARG A 113 -10.27 4.47 -2.81
C ARG A 113 -11.00 4.00 -1.55
N HIS A 114 -12.29 3.69 -1.66
CA HIS A 114 -13.09 3.16 -0.56
C HIS A 114 -12.51 1.86 0.01
N SER A 115 -12.21 0.90 -0.86
CA SER A 115 -11.69 -0.42 -0.46
C SER A 115 -10.30 -0.35 0.17
N ILE A 116 -9.45 0.57 -0.30
CA ILE A 116 -8.13 0.83 0.27
C ILE A 116 -8.28 1.49 1.65
N VAL A 117 -9.10 2.53 1.76
CA VAL A 117 -9.33 3.27 3.02
C VAL A 117 -9.89 2.34 4.10
N SER A 118 -10.90 1.53 3.78
CA SER A 118 -11.49 0.58 4.73
C SER A 118 -10.45 -0.38 5.32
N GLN A 119 -9.55 -0.92 4.50
CA GLN A 119 -8.49 -1.80 5.00
C GLN A 119 -7.38 -1.04 5.73
N LEU A 120 -7.02 0.17 5.30
CA LEU A 120 -6.08 1.03 6.03
C LEU A 120 -6.62 1.40 7.41
N GLN A 121 -7.93 1.62 7.56
CA GLN A 121 -8.56 1.87 8.86
C GLN A 121 -8.39 0.68 9.80
N HIS A 122 -8.46 -0.57 9.34
CA HIS A 122 -8.14 -1.72 10.19
C HIS A 122 -6.68 -1.70 10.68
N VAL A 123 -5.74 -1.33 9.80
CA VAL A 123 -4.32 -1.18 10.17
C VAL A 123 -4.13 -0.03 11.16
N HIS A 124 -4.84 1.09 10.98
CA HIS A 124 -4.80 2.24 11.88
C HIS A 124 -5.37 1.92 13.26
N HIS A 125 -6.52 1.25 13.36
CA HIS A 125 -7.08 0.79 14.63
C HIS A 125 -6.12 -0.16 15.37
N TRP A 126 -5.47 -1.08 14.65
CA TRP A 126 -4.42 -1.92 15.23
C TRP A 126 -3.23 -1.07 15.72
N ALA A 127 -2.74 -0.12 14.91
CA ALA A 127 -1.62 0.75 15.28
C ALA A 127 -1.93 1.62 16.51
N LEU A 128 -3.18 2.08 16.66
CA LEU A 128 -3.66 2.85 17.81
C LEU A 128 -3.81 2.03 19.09
N SER A 129 -4.03 0.72 18.99
CA SER A 129 -4.27 -0.18 20.15
C SER A 129 -3.01 -0.88 20.62
N GLN A 130 -2.11 -1.27 19.72
CA GLN A 130 -0.86 -1.96 20.07
C GLN A 130 0.13 -1.03 20.81
N ARG A 131 0.92 -1.60 21.73
CA ARG A 131 1.95 -0.90 22.52
C ARG A 131 3.25 -1.70 22.63
N SER A 132 3.46 -2.62 21.68
CA SER A 132 4.59 -3.55 21.71
C SER A 132 5.68 -3.17 20.73
N TYR A 133 5.30 -2.48 19.63
CA TYR A 133 6.16 -2.33 18.46
C TYR A 133 6.26 -0.87 18.01
N LYS A 134 7.48 -0.47 17.65
CA LYS A 134 7.79 0.67 16.79
C LYS A 134 8.31 0.12 15.48
N ILE A 135 7.60 0.35 14.38
CA ILE A 135 7.92 -0.20 13.07
C ILE A 135 8.64 0.85 12.24
N ARG A 136 9.84 0.54 11.74
CA ARG A 136 10.64 1.47 10.93
C ARG A 136 10.91 0.91 9.56
N GLY A 137 10.81 1.78 8.56
CA GLY A 137 11.14 1.43 7.18
C GLY A 137 10.18 0.43 6.53
N SER A 138 9.08 0.06 7.17
CA SER A 138 8.09 -0.85 6.61
C SER A 138 7.13 -0.14 5.65
N SER A 139 6.36 -0.92 4.90
CA SER A 139 5.42 -0.43 3.91
C SER A 139 4.03 -1.03 4.08
N ILE A 140 3.05 -0.38 3.48
CA ILE A 140 1.77 -0.96 3.10
C ILE A 140 1.86 -1.32 1.62
N LEU A 141 1.68 -2.59 1.30
CA LEU A 141 1.50 -3.05 -0.07
C LEU A 141 0.01 -3.03 -0.41
N VAL A 142 -0.34 -2.31 -1.48
CA VAL A 142 -1.67 -2.28 -2.06
C VAL A 142 -1.64 -3.01 -3.40
N VAL A 143 -2.54 -3.97 -3.57
CA VAL A 143 -2.62 -4.81 -4.77
C VAL A 143 -4.06 -4.92 -5.25
N TYR A 144 -4.28 -4.83 -6.55
CA TYR A 144 -5.54 -5.17 -7.19
C TYR A 144 -5.29 -5.75 -8.59
N ASP A 145 -6.30 -6.36 -9.19
CA ASP A 145 -6.23 -6.88 -10.56
C ASP A 145 -6.96 -5.94 -11.52
N ALA A 146 -6.25 -5.37 -12.49
CA ALA A 146 -6.84 -4.49 -13.49
C ALA A 146 -7.92 -5.21 -14.32
N GLU A 147 -7.74 -6.51 -14.57
CA GLU A 147 -8.71 -7.33 -15.30
C GLU A 147 -10.07 -7.33 -14.59
N GLN A 148 -10.07 -7.53 -13.27
CA GLN A 148 -11.30 -7.58 -12.47
C GLN A 148 -11.99 -6.21 -12.40
N LEU A 149 -11.27 -5.10 -12.58
CA LEU A 149 -11.89 -3.77 -12.54
C LEU A 149 -12.72 -3.45 -13.79
N THR A 150 -12.53 -4.19 -14.89
CA THR A 150 -13.37 -4.06 -16.10
C THR A 150 -14.81 -4.56 -15.87
N SER A 151 -15.02 -5.48 -14.92
CA SER A 151 -16.30 -6.14 -14.66
C SER A 151 -17.18 -5.44 -13.61
N VAL A 152 -16.84 -4.21 -13.21
CA VAL A 152 -17.56 -3.44 -12.18
C VAL A 152 -18.93 -2.96 -12.74
N PRO A 153 -20.11 -3.53 -12.36
CA PRO A 153 -21.38 -3.40 -13.10
C PRO A 153 -22.05 -2.02 -13.05
N GLN A 154 -22.35 -1.39 -14.19
CA GLN A 154 -22.64 0.07 -14.33
C GLN A 154 -23.73 0.70 -13.41
N ASP A 155 -24.60 -0.07 -12.75
CA ASP A 155 -25.90 0.39 -12.22
C ASP A 155 -25.96 0.79 -10.72
N ILE A 156 -24.83 0.77 -10.00
CA ILE A 156 -24.81 0.92 -8.52
C ILE A 156 -24.88 2.39 -8.05
N VAL A 157 -24.95 3.36 -8.96
CA VAL A 157 -25.00 4.81 -8.63
C VAL A 157 -26.39 5.26 -8.14
N SER A 158 -27.42 4.42 -8.18
CA SER A 158 -28.79 4.82 -7.82
C SER A 158 -29.19 4.59 -6.35
N GLY A 159 -28.26 4.22 -5.45
CA GLY A 159 -28.60 3.92 -4.06
C GLY A 159 -29.43 2.65 -3.88
N LYS A 160 -29.51 1.80 -4.93
CA LYS A 160 -30.01 0.43 -4.80
C LYS A 160 -28.94 -0.40 -4.08
N SER A 161 -29.37 -1.05 -3.01
CA SER A 161 -28.62 -2.07 -2.29
C SER A 161 -27.93 -3.01 -3.27
N VAL A 162 -26.60 -3.12 -3.13
CA VAL A 162 -25.76 -4.15 -3.75
C VAL A 162 -26.49 -5.49 -3.61
N GLU A 163 -26.84 -6.14 -4.72
CA GLU A 163 -27.49 -7.45 -4.64
C GLU A 163 -26.52 -8.44 -3.99
N ALA A 164 -27.07 -9.30 -3.11
CA ALA A 164 -26.30 -10.35 -2.46
C ALA A 164 -25.79 -11.34 -3.52
N GLY A 165 -24.55 -11.15 -3.99
CA GLY A 165 -23.94 -12.00 -5.02
C GLY A 165 -22.94 -11.30 -5.95
N GLU A 166 -22.86 -9.97 -5.96
CA GLU A 166 -21.89 -9.27 -6.80
C GLU A 166 -20.43 -9.49 -6.32
N VAL A 167 -19.61 -10.05 -7.22
CA VAL A 167 -18.17 -10.24 -6.99
C VAL A 167 -17.46 -8.93 -7.29
N TRP A 168 -17.16 -8.17 -6.23
CA TRP A 168 -16.35 -6.96 -6.36
C TRP A 168 -14.86 -7.30 -6.54
N PRO A 169 -14.11 -6.50 -7.32
CA PRO A 169 -12.70 -6.75 -7.61
C PRO A 169 -11.87 -6.78 -6.34
N LYS A 170 -11.06 -7.82 -6.15
CA LYS A 170 -10.32 -7.98 -4.90
C LYS A 170 -9.22 -6.92 -4.78
N VAL A 171 -9.38 -5.99 -3.84
CA VAL A 171 -8.33 -5.07 -3.39
C VAL A 171 -7.68 -5.64 -2.13
N ILE A 172 -6.35 -5.71 -2.10
CA ILE A 172 -5.57 -6.26 -0.99
C ILE A 172 -4.69 -5.15 -0.42
N VAL A 173 -4.80 -4.90 0.88
CA VAL A 173 -3.92 -3.98 1.62
C VAL A 173 -3.24 -4.74 2.75
N LYS A 174 -1.90 -4.82 2.74
CA LYS A 174 -1.14 -5.55 3.76
C LYS A 174 0.12 -4.80 4.17
N MET A 175 0.36 -4.74 5.48
CA MET A 175 1.67 -4.36 6.00
C MET A 175 2.74 -5.39 5.59
N ILE A 176 3.90 -4.92 5.14
CA ILE A 176 5.08 -5.70 4.73
C ILE A 176 6.36 -5.05 5.27
N ASP A 177 7.52 -5.71 5.09
CA ASP A 177 8.86 -5.20 5.42
C ASP A 177 9.11 -4.92 6.91
N PHE A 178 9.13 -5.98 7.72
CA PHE A 178 9.34 -5.91 9.17
C PHE A 178 10.81 -6.02 9.63
N ALA A 179 11.77 -5.71 8.76
CA ALA A 179 13.19 -5.85 9.06
C ALA A 179 13.67 -4.96 10.24
N HIS A 180 12.96 -3.88 10.54
CA HIS A 180 13.31 -2.95 11.62
C HIS A 180 12.13 -2.68 12.56
N VAL A 181 11.66 -3.74 13.21
CA VAL A 181 10.69 -3.65 14.31
C VAL A 181 11.43 -3.57 15.63
N LEU A 182 11.15 -2.50 16.38
CA LEU A 182 11.75 -2.22 17.69
C LEU A 182 10.71 -2.42 18.78
N HIS A 183 11.15 -2.85 19.97
CA HIS A 183 10.25 -2.85 21.12
C HIS A 183 9.88 -1.42 21.51
N SER A 184 8.59 -1.17 21.74
CA SER A 184 8.12 0.19 22.04
C SER A 184 8.04 0.51 23.54
N PHE A 185 8.23 -0.49 24.42
CA PHE A 185 8.16 -0.35 25.87
C PHE A 185 6.88 0.33 26.36
N GLY A 186 5.72 -0.08 25.83
CA GLY A 186 4.43 0.47 26.22
C GLY A 186 4.05 1.78 25.53
N VAL A 187 4.91 2.33 24.67
CA VAL A 187 4.65 3.59 23.95
C VAL A 187 4.04 3.30 22.57
N ARG A 188 3.10 4.15 22.13
CA ARG A 188 2.56 4.11 20.77
C ARG A 188 3.61 4.46 19.73
N ASP A 189 3.42 3.93 18.54
CA ASP A 189 4.22 4.34 17.39
C ASP A 189 3.61 5.54 16.66
N GLU A 190 3.72 6.72 17.28
CA GLU A 190 3.21 8.00 16.74
C GLU A 190 3.80 8.34 15.35
N ASN A 191 4.95 7.74 14.99
CA ASN A 191 5.52 7.87 13.66
C ASN A 191 4.68 7.14 12.61
N TYR A 192 4.34 5.87 12.89
CA TYR A 192 3.57 5.03 11.99
C TYR A 192 2.12 5.49 11.90
N ILE A 193 1.51 5.84 13.04
CA ILE A 193 0.14 6.37 13.14
C ILE A 193 -0.01 7.63 12.28
N PHE A 194 0.90 8.60 12.43
CA PHE A 194 0.87 9.82 11.61
C PHE A 194 0.91 9.53 10.10
N GLY A 195 1.73 8.57 9.68
CA GLY A 195 1.84 8.17 8.28
C GLY A 195 0.55 7.55 7.73
N LEU A 196 -0.08 6.67 8.51
CA LEU A 196 -1.38 6.08 8.17
C LEU A 196 -2.47 7.13 8.10
N GLU A 197 -2.56 8.03 9.07
CA GLU A 197 -3.59 9.07 9.12
C GLU A 197 -3.54 9.99 7.91
N ASN A 198 -2.33 10.43 7.52
CA ASN A 198 -2.17 11.26 6.34
C ASN A 198 -2.46 10.51 5.04
N LEU A 199 -2.06 9.24 4.94
CA LEU A 199 -2.38 8.42 3.77
C LEU A 199 -3.90 8.23 3.62
N ILE A 200 -4.58 7.86 4.72
CA ILE A 200 -6.04 7.70 4.78
C ILE A 200 -6.71 9.01 4.38
N LYS A 201 -6.34 10.12 5.03
CA LYS A 201 -6.90 11.45 4.75
C LYS A 201 -6.74 11.84 3.27
N TYR A 202 -5.56 11.60 2.69
CA TYR A 202 -5.31 11.93 1.29
C TYR A 202 -6.23 11.12 0.36
N ILE A 203 -6.30 9.80 0.54
CA ILE A 203 -7.09 8.92 -0.32
C ILE A 203 -8.59 9.21 -0.16
N SER A 204 -9.07 9.42 1.06
CA SER A 204 -10.48 9.73 1.35
C SER A 204 -10.93 11.09 0.82
N ASN A 205 -10.09 12.14 0.90
CA ASN A 205 -10.47 13.45 0.35
C ASN A 205 -10.74 13.39 -1.15
N LYS A 206 -9.97 12.56 -1.87
CA LYS A 206 -10.15 12.32 -3.30
C LYS A 206 -11.37 11.45 -3.62
N GLU A 207 -11.88 10.66 -2.67
CA GLU A 207 -13.16 9.95 -2.84
C GLU A 207 -14.31 10.95 -2.97
N ASN A 208 -14.31 12.00 -2.13
CA ASN A 208 -15.35 13.03 -2.12
C ASN A 208 -15.29 13.99 -3.33
N GLU A 209 -14.14 14.16 -3.97
CA GLU A 209 -14.00 14.95 -5.21
C GLU A 209 -14.56 14.23 -6.46
N ASN A 210 -14.77 12.91 -6.38
CA ASN A 210 -15.25 12.07 -7.47
C ASN A 210 -16.77 11.77 -7.40
N LEU A 211 -17.49 12.41 -6.47
CA LEU A 211 -18.95 12.38 -6.34
C LEU A 211 -19.57 13.63 -6.98
#